data_AF-A0A7X7QNI1-F1
#
_entry.id   AF-A0A7X7QNI1-F1
#
_cell.length_a   1.000
_cell.length_b   1.000
_cell.length_c   1.000
_cell.angle_alpha   90.00
_cell.angle_beta   90.00
_cell.angle_gamma   90.00
#
_symmetry.space_group_name_H-M   'P 1'
#
loop_
_entity.id
_entity.type
_entity.pdbx_description
1 polymer ?
#
loop_
_entity_poly.entity_id
_entity_poly.type
_entity_poly.pdbx_seq_one_letter_code
_entity_poly.pdbx_strand_id
1 'polypeptide(L)'
;MPVVGSVTAGSTSAWTDANSNKNFAEMTIIKPLEGPNGLAYTPYVDYTPTMSYFITSNGKNNNQDLAYKVGEYFYKHDISLTARFGEKGVDWTDDAEAKAKYTNDLVYHKIYDEITTVQLTNIWAENSNKFWHNVNPRYSSLEEMNTSAKAMTPYDPTVKSQTLNSFCFENYVPAHPENILPQLKYTAEEAKNVTDPLASVPDHAKKMLAQFVTGSRPLSDFDAYVAELNSMGLEELITTAQTAFDRMSK
;
A
#
# COMPACT_ATOMS: atom_id res chain seq x y z
N MET A 1 16.32 -15.20 -24.73
CA MET A 1 15.37 -14.75 -23.69
C MET A 1 15.42 -13.24 -23.65
N PRO A 2 14.29 -12.51 -23.63
CA PRO A 2 14.35 -11.07 -23.44
C PRO A 2 14.97 -10.79 -22.06
N VAL A 3 16.03 -10.00 -22.05
CA VAL A 3 16.59 -9.43 -20.82
C VAL A 3 15.63 -8.32 -20.39
N VAL A 4 14.97 -8.49 -19.25
CA VAL A 4 14.18 -7.41 -18.66
C VAL A 4 15.16 -6.41 -18.07
N GLY A 5 15.30 -5.25 -18.71
CA GLY A 5 16.26 -4.22 -18.28
C GLY A 5 15.91 -3.53 -16.96
N SER A 6 14.62 -3.52 -16.57
CA SER A 6 14.13 -2.95 -15.32
C SER A 6 12.76 -3.53 -14.94
N VAL A 7 12.48 -3.65 -13.65
CA VAL A 7 11.18 -4.05 -13.10
C VAL A 7 10.86 -3.22 -11.86
N THR A 8 9.61 -2.79 -11.73
CA THR A 8 9.09 -2.15 -10.52
C THR A 8 8.41 -3.20 -9.64
N ALA A 9 8.81 -3.32 -8.38
CA ALA A 9 8.18 -4.22 -7.42
C ALA A 9 8.12 -3.55 -6.04
N GLY A 10 6.97 -3.67 -5.36
CA GLY A 10 6.80 -3.19 -3.98
C GLY A 10 7.16 -4.21 -2.90
N SER A 11 7.55 -5.43 -3.29
CA SER A 11 7.87 -6.54 -2.39
C SER A 11 8.71 -7.58 -3.11
N THR A 12 9.56 -8.28 -2.36
CA THR A 12 10.32 -9.43 -2.88
C THR A 12 9.42 -10.62 -3.25
N SER A 13 8.14 -10.60 -2.86
CA SER A 13 7.14 -11.61 -3.27
C SER A 13 6.84 -11.62 -4.77
N ALA A 14 7.29 -10.61 -5.53
CA ALA A 14 7.27 -10.64 -6.99
C ALA A 14 8.19 -11.72 -7.59
N TRP A 15 9.14 -12.24 -6.80
CA TRP A 15 10.03 -13.33 -7.17
C TRP A 15 9.78 -14.52 -6.25
N THR A 16 9.37 -15.66 -6.83
CA THR A 16 9.28 -16.93 -6.09
C THR A 16 10.63 -17.23 -5.46
N ASP A 17 10.65 -17.46 -4.15
CA ASP A 17 11.84 -17.70 -3.33
C ASP A 17 12.98 -16.73 -3.64
N ALA A 18 12.73 -15.42 -3.52
CA ALA A 18 13.59 -14.33 -3.97
C ALA A 18 15.10 -14.58 -3.81
N ASN A 19 15.58 -15.07 -2.66
CA ASN A 19 17.02 -15.32 -2.43
C ASN A 19 17.62 -16.44 -3.30
N SER A 20 16.80 -17.38 -3.78
CA SER A 20 17.20 -18.44 -4.72
C SER A 20 16.82 -18.12 -6.17
N ASN A 21 16.06 -17.04 -6.39
CA ASN A 21 15.58 -16.64 -7.70
C ASN A 21 16.72 -16.02 -8.51
N LYS A 22 17.12 -16.66 -9.63
CA LYS A 22 18.23 -16.20 -10.48
C LYS A 22 18.04 -14.76 -10.98
N ASN A 23 16.81 -14.38 -11.34
CA ASN A 23 16.54 -13.02 -11.82
C ASN A 23 16.72 -12.00 -10.70
N PHE A 24 16.19 -12.28 -9.50
CA PHE A 24 16.36 -11.38 -8.35
C PHE A 24 17.83 -11.28 -7.95
N ALA A 25 18.59 -12.39 -7.99
CA ALA A 25 20.00 -12.41 -7.64
C ALA A 25 20.84 -11.47 -8.52
N GLU A 26 20.52 -11.38 -9.81
CA GLU A 26 21.21 -10.54 -10.80
C GLU A 26 20.73 -9.07 -10.83
N MET A 27 19.56 -8.77 -10.26
CA MET A 27 19.01 -7.40 -10.22
C MET A 27 19.67 -6.55 -9.13
N THR A 28 19.65 -5.23 -9.22
CA THR A 28 19.97 -4.36 -8.08
C THR A 28 18.88 -3.31 -7.94
N ILE A 29 18.57 -2.94 -6.70
CA ILE A 29 17.76 -1.76 -6.48
C ILE A 29 18.60 -0.52 -6.85
N ILE A 30 17.98 0.46 -7.49
CA ILE A 30 18.63 1.70 -7.94
C ILE A 30 17.91 2.88 -7.32
N LYS A 31 18.57 4.03 -7.24
CA LYS A 31 17.91 5.27 -6.79
C LYS A 31 16.82 5.68 -7.79
N PRO A 32 15.79 6.44 -7.34
CA PRO A 32 14.83 7.03 -8.26
C PRO A 32 15.55 7.78 -9.39
N LEU A 33 15.12 7.55 -10.63
CA LEU A 33 15.77 8.13 -11.80
C LEU A 33 15.34 9.59 -11.97
N GLU A 34 16.33 10.46 -12.13
CA GLU A 34 16.11 11.87 -12.41
C GLU A 34 15.63 12.05 -13.85
N GLY A 35 14.45 12.63 -14.02
CA GLY A 35 13.90 12.99 -15.32
C GLY A 35 14.56 14.24 -15.92
N PRO A 36 14.25 14.59 -17.17
CA PRO A 36 14.86 15.73 -17.87
C PRO A 36 14.75 17.08 -17.16
N ASN A 37 13.77 17.23 -16.26
CA ASN A 37 13.50 18.45 -15.50
C ASN A 37 14.08 18.42 -14.08
N GLY A 38 14.95 17.46 -13.76
CA GLY A 38 15.53 17.30 -12.42
C GLY A 38 14.60 16.65 -11.39
N LEU A 39 13.42 16.19 -11.81
CA LEU A 39 12.43 15.56 -10.93
C LEU A 39 12.70 14.06 -10.83
N ALA A 40 12.83 13.56 -9.61
CA ALA A 40 12.93 12.15 -9.29
C ALA A 40 11.85 11.80 -8.27
N TYR A 41 10.67 11.38 -8.74
CA TYR A 41 9.55 11.01 -7.87
C TYR A 41 9.44 9.51 -7.67
N THR A 42 9.04 9.13 -6.47
CA THR A 42 8.62 7.77 -6.11
C THR A 42 7.12 7.77 -5.80
N PRO A 43 6.37 6.73 -6.21
CA PRO A 43 4.97 6.62 -5.86
C PRO A 43 4.77 6.62 -4.34
N TYR A 44 3.87 7.46 -3.86
CA TYR A 44 3.47 7.52 -2.46
C TYR A 44 1.94 7.50 -2.37
N VAL A 45 1.43 6.79 -1.37
CA VAL A 45 -0.01 6.73 -1.07
C VAL A 45 -0.18 7.18 0.37
N ASP A 46 -1.03 8.17 0.59
CA ASP A 46 -1.31 8.68 1.93
C ASP A 46 -1.98 7.62 2.82
N TYR A 47 -1.90 7.83 4.12
CA TYR A 47 -2.63 7.06 5.11
C TYR A 47 -4.11 7.48 5.14
N THR A 48 -4.89 6.94 4.21
CA THR A 48 -6.35 7.15 4.19
C THR A 48 -7.08 6.04 4.95
N PRO A 49 -8.00 6.35 5.87
CA PRO A 49 -8.86 5.36 6.50
C PRO A 49 -9.66 4.57 5.46
N THR A 50 -9.69 3.24 5.58
CA THR A 50 -10.49 2.37 4.73
C THR A 50 -11.71 1.85 5.48
N MET A 51 -12.82 1.69 4.78
CA MET A 51 -14.03 1.09 5.34
C MET A 51 -13.86 -0.44 5.38
N SER A 52 -13.73 -1.01 6.58
CA SER A 52 -13.50 -2.44 6.80
C SER A 52 -14.60 -3.16 7.59
N TYR A 53 -15.56 -2.42 8.18
CA TYR A 53 -16.63 -2.98 9.00
C TYR A 53 -17.94 -2.22 8.81
N PHE A 54 -19.04 -2.95 8.63
CA PHE A 54 -20.35 -2.40 8.30
C PHE A 54 -21.42 -2.98 9.22
N ILE A 55 -22.28 -2.12 9.76
CA ILE A 55 -23.46 -2.51 10.53
C ILE A 55 -24.68 -2.20 9.67
N THR A 56 -25.43 -3.23 9.30
CA THR A 56 -26.62 -3.07 8.46
C THR A 56 -27.88 -2.91 9.31
N SER A 57 -28.93 -2.35 8.71
CA SER A 57 -30.25 -2.20 9.36
C SER A 57 -30.93 -3.54 9.68
N ASN A 58 -30.48 -4.65 9.08
CA ASN A 58 -31.12 -5.96 9.17
C ASN A 58 -30.62 -6.81 10.35
N GLY A 59 -30.01 -6.19 11.37
CA GLY A 59 -29.53 -6.89 12.55
C GLY A 59 -30.64 -7.66 13.26
N LYS A 60 -30.45 -8.98 13.47
CA LYS A 60 -31.38 -9.78 14.28
C LYS A 60 -31.37 -9.26 15.72
N ASN A 61 -32.55 -9.26 16.35
CA ASN A 61 -32.75 -8.89 17.76
C ASN A 61 -32.25 -7.48 18.14
N ASN A 62 -32.12 -6.56 17.19
CA ASN A 62 -31.57 -5.21 17.42
C ASN A 62 -30.16 -5.20 18.04
N ASN A 63 -29.32 -6.18 17.71
CA ASN A 63 -27.95 -6.30 18.25
C ASN A 63 -26.92 -5.34 17.61
N GLN A 64 -27.35 -4.23 16.97
CA GLN A 64 -26.43 -3.26 16.37
C GLN A 64 -25.46 -2.68 17.40
N ASP A 65 -25.90 -2.47 18.65
CA ASP A 65 -25.04 -1.99 19.74
C ASP A 65 -23.90 -2.97 20.06
N LEU A 66 -24.17 -4.27 19.97
CA LEU A 66 -23.14 -5.29 20.19
C LEU A 66 -22.16 -5.33 19.00
N ALA A 67 -22.65 -5.22 17.77
CA ALA A 67 -21.81 -5.14 16.58
C ALA A 67 -20.89 -3.91 16.64
N TYR A 68 -21.41 -2.75 17.08
CA TYR A 68 -20.60 -1.56 17.33
C TYR A 68 -19.49 -1.82 18.35
N LYS A 69 -19.83 -2.43 19.50
CA LYS A 69 -18.84 -2.78 20.54
C LYS A 69 -17.77 -3.74 20.02
N VAL A 70 -18.09 -4.67 19.12
CA VAL A 70 -17.11 -5.55 18.47
C VAL A 70 -16.17 -4.73 17.57
N GLY A 71 -16.71 -3.80 16.78
CA GLY A 71 -15.91 -2.88 15.97
C GLY A 71 -14.91 -2.07 16.81
N GLU A 72 -15.39 -1.49 17.90
CA GLU A 72 -14.55 -0.74 18.86
C GLU A 72 -13.50 -1.62 19.52
N TYR A 73 -13.83 -2.87 19.85
CA TYR A 73 -12.91 -3.81 20.48
C TYR A 73 -11.65 -4.06 19.64
N PHE A 74 -11.77 -4.03 18.30
CA PHE A 74 -10.62 -4.19 17.43
C PHE A 74 -9.59 -3.05 17.51
N TYR A 75 -9.98 -1.85 17.95
CA TYR A 75 -9.04 -0.74 18.12
C TYR A 75 -8.14 -0.86 19.36
N LYS A 76 -8.38 -1.84 20.23
CA LYS A 76 -7.38 -2.20 21.24
C LYS A 76 -6.13 -2.69 20.53
N HIS A 77 -4.97 -2.18 20.96
CA HIS A 77 -3.69 -2.40 20.29
C HIS A 77 -3.33 -3.89 20.13
N ASP A 78 -3.44 -4.67 21.21
CA ASP A 78 -3.20 -6.10 21.20
C ASP A 78 -4.18 -6.87 20.31
N ILE A 79 -5.43 -6.42 20.23
CA ILE A 79 -6.45 -7.01 19.36
C ILE A 79 -6.20 -6.66 17.89
N SER A 80 -5.79 -5.42 17.59
CA SER A 80 -5.36 -4.99 16.25
C SER A 80 -4.18 -5.84 15.76
N LEU A 81 -3.18 -6.07 16.63
CA LEU A 81 -2.05 -6.94 16.33
C LEU A 81 -2.49 -8.40 16.19
N THR A 82 -3.39 -8.87 17.05
CA THR A 82 -3.91 -10.25 16.99
C THR A 82 -4.64 -10.53 15.68
N ALA A 83 -5.44 -9.58 15.20
CA ALA A 83 -6.13 -9.70 13.92
C ALA A 83 -5.18 -9.83 12.71
N ARG A 84 -3.92 -9.39 12.85
CA ARG A 84 -2.87 -9.44 11.83
C ARG A 84 -1.88 -10.60 12.00
N PHE A 85 -1.46 -10.85 13.24
CA PHE A 85 -0.33 -11.71 13.58
C PHE A 85 -0.71 -12.94 14.41
N GLY A 86 -1.98 -13.14 14.76
CA GLY A 86 -2.46 -14.31 15.50
C GLY A 86 -2.40 -14.11 17.02
N GLU A 87 -2.34 -15.20 17.77
CA GLU A 87 -2.46 -15.14 19.23
C GLU A 87 -1.19 -14.57 19.89
N LYS A 88 -1.35 -13.58 20.78
CA LYS A 88 -0.25 -13.01 21.55
C LYS A 88 0.38 -14.05 22.48
N GLY A 89 1.71 -14.16 22.48
CA GLY A 89 2.48 -15.18 23.20
C GLY A 89 2.62 -16.50 22.46
N VAL A 90 1.86 -16.72 21.37
CA VAL A 90 1.92 -17.93 20.55
C VAL A 90 2.47 -17.62 19.16
N ASP A 91 1.82 -16.69 18.45
CA ASP A 91 2.14 -16.32 17.07
C ASP A 91 2.90 -14.99 16.97
N TRP A 92 2.79 -14.12 17.97
CA TRP A 92 3.59 -12.89 18.10
C TRP A 92 3.81 -12.48 19.55
N THR A 93 4.78 -11.62 19.82
CA THR A 93 5.04 -11.06 21.15
C THR A 93 5.61 -9.64 21.08
N ASP A 94 5.37 -8.85 22.13
CA ASP A 94 5.99 -7.56 22.43
C ASP A 94 6.81 -7.61 23.73
N ASP A 95 7.07 -8.81 24.26
CA ASP A 95 7.89 -9.04 25.44
C ASP A 95 9.31 -8.47 25.28
N ALA A 96 9.78 -7.71 26.26
CA ALA A 96 11.05 -6.99 26.19
C ALA A 96 12.26 -7.91 25.99
N GLU A 97 12.28 -9.07 26.65
CA GLU A 97 13.39 -10.03 26.51
C GLU A 97 13.38 -10.70 25.14
N ALA A 98 12.19 -10.99 24.59
CA ALA A 98 12.04 -11.50 23.25
C ALA A 98 12.49 -10.47 22.20
N LYS A 99 11.98 -9.22 22.28
CA LYS A 99 12.33 -8.14 21.34
C LYS A 99 13.84 -7.88 21.31
N ALA A 100 14.51 -7.88 22.45
CA ALA A 100 15.95 -7.64 22.57
C ALA A 100 16.83 -8.66 21.81
N LYS A 101 16.28 -9.81 21.41
CA LYS A 101 16.99 -10.86 20.66
C LYS A 101 16.95 -10.66 19.14
N TYR A 102 16.12 -9.73 18.65
CA TYR A 102 15.88 -9.57 17.22
C TYR A 102 16.14 -8.14 16.76
N THR A 103 16.42 -8.01 15.47
CA THR A 103 16.49 -6.75 14.73
C THR A 103 15.80 -6.94 13.39
N ASN A 104 15.66 -5.86 12.65
CA ASN A 104 15.37 -5.87 11.22
C ASN A 104 16.29 -4.86 10.52
N ASP A 105 16.12 -4.73 9.21
CA ASP A 105 16.93 -3.83 8.38
C ASP A 105 16.94 -2.38 8.90
N LEU A 106 15.77 -1.84 9.24
CA LEU A 106 15.63 -0.45 9.63
C LEU A 106 16.22 -0.16 11.01
N VAL A 107 16.08 -1.08 11.97
CA VAL A 107 16.70 -0.97 13.30
C VAL A 107 18.22 -1.22 13.24
N TYR A 108 18.66 -2.15 12.39
CA TYR A 108 20.09 -2.43 12.17
C TYR A 108 20.81 -1.18 11.63
N HIS A 109 20.19 -0.51 10.65
CA HIS A 109 20.69 0.73 10.05
C HIS A 109 20.38 2.01 10.85
N LYS A 110 19.83 1.90 12.07
CA LYS A 110 19.53 3.05 12.96
C LYS A 110 18.55 4.07 12.37
N ILE A 111 17.64 3.62 11.52
CA ILE A 111 16.49 4.40 11.03
C ILE A 111 15.39 4.41 12.11
N TYR A 112 15.25 3.32 12.86
CA TYR A 112 14.44 3.22 14.07
C TYR A 112 15.29 2.71 15.24
N ASP A 113 14.86 3.01 16.47
CA ASP A 113 15.64 2.75 17.68
C ASP A 113 15.60 1.28 18.11
N GLU A 114 14.42 0.66 18.07
CA GLU A 114 14.20 -0.70 18.57
C GLU A 114 13.10 -1.47 17.83
N ILE A 115 13.09 -2.79 18.05
CA ILE A 115 11.98 -3.65 17.65
C ILE A 115 10.83 -3.48 18.64
N THR A 116 9.60 -3.37 18.11
CA THR A 116 8.36 -3.24 18.91
C THR A 116 7.58 -4.55 18.97
N THR A 117 7.68 -5.39 17.94
CA THR A 117 6.91 -6.64 17.83
C THR A 117 7.71 -7.73 17.14
N VAL A 118 7.67 -8.96 17.66
CA VAL A 118 8.30 -10.14 17.05
C VAL A 118 7.21 -11.13 16.61
N GLN A 119 7.21 -11.50 15.33
CA GLN A 119 6.39 -12.58 14.79
C GLN A 119 7.08 -13.92 15.09
N LEU A 120 6.41 -14.77 15.87
CA LEU A 120 6.92 -16.06 16.33
C LEU A 120 6.63 -17.19 15.35
N THR A 121 5.53 -17.08 14.59
CA THR A 121 5.11 -18.09 13.61
C THR A 121 4.74 -17.42 12.27
N ASN A 122 4.52 -18.22 11.22
CA ASN A 122 4.07 -17.75 9.91
C ASN A 122 2.64 -18.22 9.59
N ILE A 123 1.66 -17.65 10.28
CA ILE A 123 0.23 -17.98 10.09
C ILE A 123 -0.34 -17.57 8.73
N TRP A 124 0.41 -16.79 7.93
CA TRP A 124 0.01 -16.38 6.58
C TRP A 124 0.27 -17.46 5.53
N ALA A 125 1.15 -18.43 5.82
CA ALA A 125 1.46 -19.51 4.88
C ALA A 125 0.43 -20.66 4.91
N GLU A 126 -0.43 -20.69 5.92
CA GLU A 126 -1.39 -21.77 6.14
C GLU A 126 -2.81 -21.21 6.27
N ASN A 127 -3.80 -21.95 5.78
CA ASN A 127 -5.19 -21.62 6.05
C ASN A 127 -5.50 -21.93 7.51
N SER A 128 -5.90 -20.90 8.28
CA SER A 128 -6.19 -21.05 9.71
C SER A 128 -7.31 -20.11 10.14
N ASN A 129 -7.87 -20.35 11.31
CA ASN A 129 -8.87 -19.49 11.96
C ASN A 129 -8.28 -18.62 13.08
N LYS A 130 -6.95 -18.45 13.11
CA LYS A 130 -6.21 -17.79 14.20
C LYS A 130 -6.29 -16.26 14.16
N PHE A 131 -6.65 -15.69 13.02
CA PHE A 131 -6.57 -14.25 12.77
C PHE A 131 -7.55 -13.86 11.68
N TRP A 132 -7.77 -12.56 11.50
CA TRP A 132 -8.78 -12.02 10.57
C TRP A 132 -8.14 -11.57 9.26
N HIS A 133 -6.97 -12.12 8.90
CA HIS A 133 -6.20 -11.70 7.73
C HIS A 133 -5.99 -10.18 7.67
N ASN A 134 -5.90 -9.53 8.83
CA ASN A 134 -5.76 -8.07 8.95
C ASN A 134 -6.92 -7.27 8.30
N VAL A 135 -8.11 -7.90 8.19
CA VAL A 135 -9.35 -7.31 7.65
C VAL A 135 -10.30 -7.00 8.82
N ASN A 136 -10.03 -5.89 9.52
CA ASN A 136 -10.81 -5.41 10.66
C ASN A 136 -10.61 -3.88 10.83
N PRO A 137 -11.50 -3.19 11.59
CA PRO A 137 -11.17 -1.85 12.10
C PRO A 137 -9.90 -1.96 12.91
N ARG A 138 -8.91 -1.12 12.69
CA ARG A 138 -7.64 -1.21 13.42
C ARG A 138 -6.92 0.11 13.43
N TYR A 139 -6.07 0.25 14.43
CA TYR A 139 -4.99 1.23 14.41
C TYR A 139 -3.66 0.47 14.39
N SER A 140 -2.78 0.84 13.48
CA SER A 140 -1.41 0.32 13.43
C SER A 140 -0.54 1.42 12.84
N SER A 141 0.48 1.83 13.60
CA SER A 141 1.34 2.94 13.19
C SER A 141 2.35 2.48 12.14
N LEU A 142 2.85 3.43 11.35
CA LEU A 142 3.95 3.16 10.41
C LEU A 142 5.17 2.61 11.16
N GLU A 143 5.51 3.23 12.29
CA GLU A 143 6.61 2.81 13.15
C GLU A 143 6.47 1.33 13.51
N GLU A 144 5.33 0.92 14.07
CA GLU A 144 5.10 -0.47 14.47
C GLU A 144 5.26 -1.48 13.33
N MET A 145 4.81 -1.11 12.13
CA MET A 145 5.00 -1.96 10.94
C MET A 145 6.46 -2.03 10.51
N ASN A 146 7.21 -0.94 10.67
CA ASN A 146 8.64 -0.85 10.33
C ASN A 146 9.56 -1.41 11.40
N THR A 147 9.10 -1.57 12.64
CA THR A 147 9.84 -2.12 13.77
C THR A 147 9.39 -3.53 14.15
N SER A 148 8.74 -4.25 13.21
CA SER A 148 8.44 -5.67 13.37
C SER A 148 9.61 -6.56 12.91
N ALA A 149 9.93 -7.59 13.69
CA ALA A 149 10.89 -8.64 13.34
C ALA A 149 10.22 -10.01 13.18
N LYS A 150 10.92 -10.96 12.56
CA LYS A 150 10.46 -12.35 12.35
C LYS A 150 11.41 -13.33 13.01
N ALA A 151 10.94 -14.10 13.99
CA ALA A 151 11.73 -15.11 14.67
C ALA A 151 12.03 -16.32 13.76
N MET A 152 11.09 -16.68 12.89
CA MET A 152 11.24 -17.81 11.95
C MET A 152 12.25 -17.55 10.83
N THR A 153 12.59 -16.29 10.60
CA THR A 153 13.61 -15.88 9.62
C THR A 153 14.26 -14.61 10.16
N PRO A 154 15.16 -14.75 11.15
CA PRO A 154 15.85 -13.61 11.75
C PRO A 154 16.59 -12.79 10.71
N TYR A 155 16.77 -11.50 10.99
CA TYR A 155 17.50 -10.62 10.10
C TYR A 155 18.97 -11.04 9.93
N ASP A 156 19.41 -11.10 8.68
CA ASP A 156 20.80 -11.34 8.29
C ASP A 156 21.20 -10.27 7.25
N PRO A 157 22.16 -9.38 7.58
CA PRO A 157 22.59 -8.30 6.69
C PRO A 157 23.33 -8.81 5.44
N THR A 158 23.68 -10.09 5.37
CA THR A 158 24.26 -10.71 4.16
C THR A 158 23.19 -11.20 3.18
N VAL A 159 21.93 -11.30 3.61
CA VAL A 159 20.81 -11.75 2.78
C VAL A 159 20.16 -10.56 2.09
N LYS A 160 20.47 -10.42 0.80
CA LYS A 160 20.01 -9.32 -0.07
C LYS A 160 18.52 -8.99 0.03
N SER A 161 17.63 -9.98 0.09
CA SER A 161 16.17 -9.71 0.17
C SER A 161 15.77 -8.98 1.45
N GLN A 162 16.62 -9.01 2.47
CA GLN A 162 16.35 -8.44 3.78
C GLN A 162 16.94 -7.03 3.94
N THR A 163 17.80 -6.58 3.01
CA THR A 163 18.55 -5.31 3.13
C THR A 163 18.00 -4.18 2.25
N LEU A 164 16.78 -4.34 1.72
CA LEU A 164 16.22 -3.40 0.74
C LEU A 164 15.46 -2.23 1.38
N ASN A 165 14.96 -2.38 2.60
CA ASN A 165 14.07 -1.40 3.20
C ASN A 165 14.84 -0.14 3.61
N SER A 166 16.03 -0.28 4.19
CA SER A 166 16.91 0.83 4.54
C SER A 166 17.24 1.68 3.31
N PHE A 167 17.58 1.03 2.19
CA PHE A 167 17.79 1.71 0.91
C PHE A 167 16.54 2.49 0.44
N CYS A 168 15.36 1.90 0.55
CA CYS A 168 14.09 2.59 0.25
C CYS A 168 13.86 3.78 1.17
N PHE A 169 14.12 3.65 2.47
CA PHE A 169 13.99 4.76 3.42
C PHE A 169 14.96 5.90 3.12
N GLU A 170 16.20 5.60 2.75
CA GLU A 170 17.21 6.61 2.45
C GLU A 170 17.00 7.30 1.09
N ASN A 171 16.49 6.57 0.09
CA ASN A 171 16.48 7.06 -1.31
C ASN A 171 15.09 7.30 -1.88
N TYR A 172 14.05 6.60 -1.40
CA TYR A 172 12.71 6.66 -1.96
C TYR A 172 11.78 7.53 -1.12
N VAL A 173 11.86 7.46 0.22
CA VAL A 173 11.02 8.29 1.10
C VAL A 173 11.26 9.80 0.88
N PRO A 174 12.51 10.29 0.75
CA PRO A 174 12.75 11.71 0.44
C PRO A 174 12.30 12.13 -0.97
N ALA A 175 12.07 11.14 -1.85
CA ALA A 175 11.62 11.34 -3.23
C ALA A 175 10.09 11.26 -3.38
N HIS A 176 9.34 11.09 -2.28
CA HIS A 176 7.89 11.20 -2.32
C HIS A 176 7.48 12.60 -2.80
N PRO A 177 6.40 12.71 -3.59
CA PRO A 177 5.87 14.01 -3.99
C PRO A 177 5.43 14.81 -2.76
N GLU A 178 5.72 16.12 -2.76
CA GLU A 178 5.32 17.05 -1.70
C GLU A 178 3.80 17.11 -1.53
N ASN A 179 3.08 17.03 -2.66
CA ASN A 179 1.63 17.09 -2.70
C ASN A 179 1.08 15.82 -3.36
N ILE A 180 0.16 15.18 -2.67
CA ILE A 180 -0.61 14.04 -3.17
C ILE A 180 -2.09 14.42 -3.19
N LEU A 181 -2.81 13.94 -4.20
CA LEU A 181 -4.26 14.10 -4.24
C LEU A 181 -4.87 13.23 -3.13
N PRO A 182 -5.55 13.80 -2.11
CA PRO A 182 -6.20 13.01 -1.09
C PRO A 182 -7.40 12.25 -1.69
N GLN A 183 -7.88 11.24 -0.98
CA GLN A 183 -9.12 10.57 -1.36
C GLN A 183 -10.29 11.56 -1.33
N LEU A 184 -10.79 11.91 -2.52
CA LEU A 184 -11.88 12.87 -2.67
C LEU A 184 -13.20 12.29 -2.17
N LYS A 185 -13.92 13.08 -1.37
CA LYS A 185 -15.22 12.73 -0.80
C LYS A 185 -16.33 13.42 -1.59
N TYR A 186 -16.89 12.70 -2.55
CA TYR A 186 -18.01 13.16 -3.36
C TYR A 186 -19.33 13.14 -2.58
N THR A 187 -20.21 14.09 -2.86
CA THR A 187 -21.62 14.01 -2.46
C THR A 187 -22.34 12.92 -3.28
N ALA A 188 -23.54 12.51 -2.86
CA ALA A 188 -24.33 11.54 -3.61
C ALA A 188 -24.65 12.02 -5.05
N GLU A 189 -24.91 13.32 -5.21
CA GLU A 189 -25.20 13.92 -6.52
C GLU A 189 -23.94 13.99 -7.40
N GLU A 190 -22.82 14.46 -6.84
CA GLU A 190 -21.54 14.48 -7.55
C GLU A 190 -21.14 13.07 -8.01
N ALA A 191 -21.20 12.08 -7.10
CA ALA A 191 -20.87 10.70 -7.41
C ALA A 191 -21.75 10.13 -8.52
N LYS A 192 -23.06 10.41 -8.47
CA LYS A 192 -24.01 9.99 -9.52
C LYS A 192 -23.66 10.59 -10.87
N ASN A 193 -23.31 11.88 -10.92
CA ASN A 193 -23.02 12.59 -12.17
C ASN A 193 -21.71 12.11 -12.81
N VAL A 194 -20.73 11.70 -12.00
CA VAL A 194 -19.43 11.23 -12.53
C VAL A 194 -19.26 9.71 -12.53
N THR A 195 -20.27 8.92 -12.19
CA THR A 195 -20.14 7.44 -12.08
C THR A 195 -19.58 6.83 -13.37
N ASP A 196 -20.16 7.18 -14.53
CA ASP A 196 -19.76 6.65 -15.82
C ASP A 196 -18.37 7.14 -16.29
N PRO A 197 -18.05 8.46 -16.28
CA PRO A 197 -16.72 8.92 -16.66
C PRO A 197 -15.62 8.43 -15.69
N LEU A 198 -15.92 8.30 -14.39
CA LEU A 198 -14.95 7.82 -13.39
C LEU A 198 -14.43 6.40 -13.70
N ALA A 199 -15.27 5.54 -14.30
CA ALA A 199 -14.88 4.20 -14.72
C ALA A 199 -14.30 4.18 -16.15
N SER A 200 -14.97 4.82 -17.10
CA SER A 200 -14.67 4.67 -18.53
C SER A 200 -13.43 5.45 -18.99
N VAL A 201 -13.22 6.66 -18.48
CA VAL A 201 -12.11 7.54 -18.87
C VAL A 201 -10.74 6.91 -18.55
N PRO A 202 -10.47 6.39 -17.32
CA PRO A 202 -9.20 5.74 -17.03
C PRO A 202 -8.93 4.51 -17.89
N ASP A 203 -9.97 3.73 -18.22
CA ASP A 203 -9.81 2.51 -19.02
C ASP A 203 -9.51 2.83 -20.49
N HIS A 204 -10.17 3.84 -21.07
CA HIS A 204 -9.80 4.33 -22.40
C HIS A 204 -8.38 4.92 -22.41
N ALA A 205 -8.02 5.70 -21.38
CA ALA A 205 -6.67 6.24 -21.25
C ALA A 205 -5.60 5.14 -21.19
N LYS A 206 -5.81 4.06 -20.42
CA LYS A 206 -4.90 2.90 -20.38
C LYS A 206 -4.78 2.22 -21.75
N LYS A 207 -5.89 2.06 -22.48
CA LYS A 207 -5.89 1.49 -23.83
C LYS A 207 -5.12 2.37 -24.82
N MET A 208 -5.33 3.69 -24.79
CA MET A 208 -4.64 4.64 -25.66
C MET A 208 -3.16 4.74 -25.32
N LEU A 209 -2.79 4.72 -24.03
CA LEU A 209 -1.39 4.64 -23.59
C LEU A 209 -0.67 3.46 -24.25
N ALA A 210 -1.28 2.27 -24.25
CA ALA A 210 -0.70 1.11 -24.92
C ALA A 210 -0.47 1.37 -26.42
N GLN A 211 -1.44 1.97 -27.12
CA GLN A 211 -1.31 2.28 -28.55
C GLN A 211 -0.24 3.32 -28.85
N PHE A 212 -0.10 4.37 -28.02
CA PHE A 212 0.95 5.37 -28.17
C PHE A 212 2.33 4.76 -27.92
N VAL A 213 2.47 3.95 -26.86
CA VAL A 213 3.74 3.29 -26.50
C VAL A 213 4.17 2.28 -27.57
N THR A 214 3.24 1.53 -28.16
CA THR A 214 3.55 0.58 -29.25
C THR A 214 3.70 1.25 -30.61
N GLY A 215 3.43 2.55 -30.71
CA GLY A 215 3.44 3.30 -31.97
C GLY A 215 2.27 2.97 -32.90
N SER A 216 1.26 2.24 -32.43
CA SER A 216 0.03 1.98 -33.19
C SER A 216 -0.82 3.24 -33.39
N ARG A 217 -0.66 4.23 -32.50
CA ARG A 217 -1.19 5.59 -32.64
C ARG A 217 -0.03 6.59 -32.53
N PRO A 218 0.15 7.52 -33.48
CA PRO A 218 1.23 8.50 -33.41
C PRO A 218 0.95 9.59 -32.37
N LEU A 219 1.98 10.13 -31.72
CA LEU A 219 1.83 11.22 -30.74
C LEU A 219 1.29 12.53 -31.34
N SER A 220 1.31 12.68 -32.67
CA SER A 220 0.62 13.79 -33.35
C SER A 220 -0.90 13.79 -33.12
N ASP A 221 -1.49 12.65 -32.73
CA ASP A 221 -2.93 12.52 -32.48
C ASP A 221 -3.29 12.81 -31.01
N PHE A 222 -2.38 13.35 -30.21
CA PHE A 222 -2.60 13.57 -28.78
C PHE A 222 -3.78 14.52 -28.52
N ASP A 223 -3.91 15.60 -29.29
CA ASP A 223 -5.03 16.55 -29.14
C ASP A 223 -6.38 15.88 -29.46
N ALA A 224 -6.41 15.00 -30.46
CA ALA A 224 -7.61 14.22 -30.78
C ALA A 224 -7.96 13.24 -29.65
N TYR A 225 -6.95 12.62 -29.03
CA TYR A 225 -7.14 11.79 -27.84
C TYR A 225 -7.72 12.58 -26.66
N VAL A 226 -7.25 13.81 -26.41
CA VAL A 226 -7.82 14.68 -25.37
C VAL A 226 -9.28 15.00 -25.69
N ALA A 227 -9.61 15.30 -26.95
CA ALA A 227 -10.99 15.54 -27.37
C ALA A 227 -11.89 14.30 -27.17
N GLU A 228 -11.38 13.09 -27.43
CA GLU A 228 -12.08 11.84 -27.12
C GLU A 228 -12.38 11.73 -25.61
N LEU A 229 -11.40 11.96 -24.74
CA LEU A 229 -11.60 11.93 -23.30
C LEU A 229 -12.62 12.98 -22.83
N ASN A 230 -12.58 14.18 -23.39
CA ASN A 230 -13.56 15.22 -23.10
C ASN A 230 -14.97 14.80 -23.52
N SER A 231 -15.12 14.17 -24.69
CA SER A 231 -16.41 13.61 -25.12
C SER A 231 -16.92 12.45 -24.26
N MET A 232 -16.04 11.83 -23.48
CA MET A 232 -16.37 10.82 -22.47
C MET A 232 -16.67 11.41 -21.09
N GLY A 233 -16.62 12.75 -20.92
CA GLY A 233 -16.90 13.42 -19.65
C GLY A 233 -15.68 13.72 -18.78
N LEU A 234 -14.45 13.76 -19.36
CA LEU A 234 -13.24 14.12 -18.60
C LEU A 234 -13.35 15.50 -17.92
N GLU A 235 -13.87 16.52 -18.62
CA GLU A 235 -13.97 17.87 -18.05
C GLU A 235 -14.94 17.93 -16.86
N GLU A 236 -16.06 17.21 -16.96
CA GLU A 236 -17.04 17.10 -15.86
C GLU A 236 -16.43 16.36 -14.66
N LEU A 237 -15.69 15.29 -14.91
CA LEU A 237 -14.96 14.56 -13.88
C LEU A 237 -13.94 15.45 -13.17
N ILE A 238 -13.12 16.20 -13.92
CA ILE A 238 -12.11 17.13 -13.35
C ILE A 238 -12.79 18.23 -12.53
N THR A 239 -13.84 18.85 -13.06
CA THR A 239 -14.55 19.95 -12.38
C THR A 239 -15.20 19.46 -11.08
N THR A 240 -15.78 18.28 -11.10
CA THR A 240 -16.38 17.65 -9.92
C THR A 240 -15.31 17.28 -8.90
N ALA A 241 -14.18 16.72 -9.34
CA ALA A 241 -13.03 16.43 -8.49
C ALA A 241 -12.47 17.69 -7.83
N GLN A 242 -12.33 18.78 -8.58
CA GLN A 242 -11.89 20.08 -8.04
C GLN A 242 -12.87 20.61 -6.99
N THR A 243 -14.17 20.53 -7.25
CA THR A 243 -15.21 20.96 -6.29
C THR A 243 -15.14 20.17 -4.99
N ALA A 244 -14.93 18.85 -5.07
CA ALA A 244 -14.75 18.00 -3.90
C ALA A 244 -13.46 18.35 -3.14
N PHE A 245 -12.36 18.57 -3.86
CA PHE A 245 -11.08 18.99 -3.29
C PHE A 245 -11.18 20.33 -2.55
N ASP A 246 -11.78 21.34 -3.17
CA ASP A 246 -11.95 22.69 -2.60
C ASP A 246 -12.84 22.68 -1.35
N ARG A 247 -13.84 21.78 -1.31
CA ARG A 247 -14.68 21.57 -0.12
C ARG A 247 -13.91 20.94 1.03
N MET A 248 -12.99 20.03 0.73
CA MET A 248 -12.17 19.32 1.73
C MET A 248 -10.99 20.15 2.25
N SER A 249 -10.54 21.14 1.48
CA SER A 249 -9.36 21.96 1.79
C SER A 249 -9.68 23.24 2.59
N LYS A 250 -10.91 23.36 3.11
CA LYS A 250 -11.35 24.44 4.02
C LYS A 250 -11.42 23.94 5.44
#